data_AF-A0AAW1QQ72-F1
#
_entry.id   AF-A0AAW1QQ72-F1
#
_cell.length_a   1.000
_cell.length_b   1.000
_cell.length_c   1.000
_cell.angle_alpha   90.00
_cell.angle_beta   90.00
_cell.angle_gamma   90.00
#
_symmetry.space_group_name_H-M   'P 1'
#
loop_
_entity.id
_entity.type
_entity.pdbx_description
1 polymer ?
#
loop_
_entity_poly.entity_id
_entity_poly.type
_entity_poly.pdbx_seq_one_letter_code
_entity_poly.pdbx_strand_id
1 'polypeptide(L)'
;MRSLDVHLRQLDKQMCEEVAAQLQRYPSLTSVNLSFTPHEAHDHVYAPVLAGLSKATQLQRLEITNKDAPTSASLDTVAEGPQPGQERFGPSLPFAPFGGLAALQSLKLEYFSEIPSLAHMQLLTELDLSHSWIQHVSALNDLTSLRRLNLSSTAVSDVSALLQMPSLVELNLTRSAVSCIRPLENLIGLTNLSLSRTSVSDLQPLSELPSLGSLDLSCSRVTDLRPLAAARQLSFLNIMETYISSVEPLMALTALQSLVAATTRVADLEPLFQMSKRSRRQE
;
A
#
# COMPACT_ATOMS: atom_id res chain seq x y z
N MET A 1 -26.99 -10.32 -8.93
CA MET A 1 -26.08 -9.16 -8.85
C MET A 1 -24.85 -9.59 -8.08
N ARG A 2 -23.64 -9.39 -8.62
CA ARG A 2 -22.36 -9.83 -7.99
C ARG A 2 -21.52 -8.68 -7.44
N SER A 3 -21.61 -7.51 -8.06
CA SER A 3 -20.99 -6.27 -7.58
C SER A 3 -22.06 -5.25 -7.29
N LEU A 4 -21.82 -4.41 -6.30
CA LEU A 4 -22.69 -3.30 -5.92
C LEU A 4 -21.85 -2.10 -5.54
N ASP A 5 -22.12 -0.97 -6.20
CA ASP A 5 -21.53 0.32 -5.84
C ASP A 5 -22.61 1.16 -5.15
N VAL A 6 -22.37 1.52 -3.89
CA VAL A 6 -23.32 2.30 -3.09
C VAL A 6 -22.69 3.63 -2.72
N HIS A 7 -23.35 4.69 -3.16
CA HIS A 7 -22.94 6.05 -2.85
C HIS A 7 -23.83 6.57 -1.74
N LEU A 8 -23.25 6.68 -0.55
CA LEU A 8 -23.95 6.99 0.68
C LEU A 8 -23.75 8.48 0.97
N ARG A 9 -24.79 9.29 0.72
CA ARG A 9 -24.82 10.74 0.94
C ARG A 9 -25.97 11.10 1.86
N GLN A 10 -25.75 11.99 2.82
CA GLN A 10 -26.77 12.55 3.73
C GLN A 10 -27.58 11.48 4.46
N LEU A 11 -26.94 10.39 4.87
CA LEU A 11 -27.64 9.29 5.52
C LEU A 11 -27.77 9.52 7.01
N ASP A 12 -28.99 9.40 7.49
CA ASP A 12 -29.24 9.17 8.91
C ASP A 12 -29.14 7.67 9.26
N LYS A 13 -29.25 7.36 10.55
CA LYS A 13 -29.18 6.00 11.09
C LYS A 13 -30.24 5.08 10.46
N GLN A 14 -31.47 5.57 10.24
CA GLN A 14 -32.57 4.77 9.70
C GLN A 14 -32.28 4.38 8.25
N MET A 15 -31.81 5.32 7.43
CA MET A 15 -31.42 5.01 6.05
C MET A 15 -30.29 3.97 5.99
N CYS A 16 -29.34 4.02 6.93
CA CYS A 16 -28.28 3.02 7.03
C CYS A 16 -28.80 1.62 7.41
N GLU A 17 -29.77 1.54 8.32
CA GLU A 17 -30.45 0.29 8.68
C GLU A 17 -31.26 -0.27 7.50
N GLU A 18 -31.92 0.58 6.72
CA GLU A 18 -32.64 0.19 5.51
C GLU A 18 -31.68 -0.36 4.43
N VAL A 19 -30.56 0.31 4.19
CA VAL A 19 -29.51 -0.19 3.28
C VAL A 19 -29.00 -1.55 3.76
N ALA A 20 -28.73 -1.70 5.07
CA ALA A 20 -28.29 -2.97 5.65
C ALA A 20 -29.32 -4.11 5.47
N ALA A 21 -30.61 -3.81 5.58
CA ALA A 21 -31.68 -4.77 5.32
C ALA A 21 -31.77 -5.14 3.83
N GLN A 22 -31.60 -4.16 2.93
CA GLN A 22 -31.62 -4.39 1.48
C GLN A 22 -30.44 -5.24 1.01
N LEU A 23 -29.24 -5.05 1.59
CA LEU A 23 -28.04 -5.81 1.25
C LEU A 23 -28.23 -7.33 1.45
N GLN A 24 -29.03 -7.73 2.45
CA GLN A 24 -29.34 -9.14 2.73
C GLN A 24 -30.15 -9.82 1.60
N ARG A 25 -30.75 -9.04 0.69
CA ARG A 25 -31.50 -9.57 -0.46
C ARG A 25 -30.58 -10.03 -1.61
N TYR A 26 -29.27 -9.86 -1.48
CA TYR A 26 -28.29 -10.18 -2.52
C TYR A 26 -27.31 -11.28 -2.05
N PRO A 27 -27.74 -12.56 -1.96
CA PRO A 27 -26.91 -13.66 -1.45
C PRO A 27 -25.70 -14.01 -2.33
N SER A 28 -25.71 -13.58 -3.60
CA SER A 28 -24.60 -13.80 -4.55
C SER A 28 -23.65 -12.61 -4.65
N LEU A 29 -23.72 -11.66 -3.71
CA LEU A 29 -22.86 -10.47 -3.70
C LEU A 29 -21.43 -10.87 -3.31
N THR A 30 -20.49 -10.60 -4.20
CA THR A 30 -19.07 -10.93 -4.04
C THR A 30 -18.19 -9.70 -3.85
N SER A 31 -18.66 -8.52 -4.29
CA SER A 31 -17.93 -7.26 -4.23
C SER A 31 -18.85 -6.11 -3.87
N VAL A 32 -18.40 -5.22 -2.97
CA VAL A 32 -19.10 -3.99 -2.62
C VAL A 32 -18.13 -2.83 -2.56
N ASN A 33 -18.48 -1.73 -3.22
CA ASN A 33 -17.83 -0.44 -3.03
C ASN A 33 -18.80 0.50 -2.31
N LEU A 34 -18.37 1.02 -1.17
CA LEU A 34 -19.08 2.03 -0.40
C LEU A 34 -18.30 3.34 -0.48
N SER A 35 -18.91 4.36 -1.05
CA SER A 35 -18.32 5.70 -1.08
C SER A 35 -19.11 6.67 -0.21
N PHE A 36 -18.41 7.42 0.63
CA PHE A 36 -19.00 8.37 1.59
C PHE A 36 -18.50 9.80 1.34
N THR A 37 -19.15 10.76 2.00
CA THR A 37 -18.76 12.17 2.04
C THR A 37 -18.19 12.52 3.44
N PRO A 38 -17.08 13.27 3.54
CA PRO A 38 -16.24 13.35 4.75
C PRO A 38 -16.93 13.99 5.96
N HIS A 39 -17.87 14.90 5.74
CA HIS A 39 -18.48 15.69 6.81
C HIS A 39 -19.60 14.97 7.57
N GLU A 40 -19.98 13.75 7.16
CA GLU A 40 -21.17 13.06 7.67
C GLU A 40 -20.84 11.69 8.31
N ALA A 41 -19.57 11.31 8.29
CA ALA A 41 -19.05 10.01 8.71
C ALA A 41 -18.92 9.91 10.25
N HIS A 42 -20.04 9.75 10.95
CA HIS A 42 -20.04 9.32 12.36
C HIS A 42 -20.33 7.81 12.48
N ASP A 43 -19.92 7.17 13.57
CA ASP A 43 -20.02 5.71 13.80
C ASP A 43 -21.39 5.09 13.49
N HIS A 44 -22.45 5.88 13.69
CA HIS A 44 -23.83 5.50 13.44
C HIS A 44 -24.14 5.21 11.95
N VAL A 45 -23.28 5.66 11.02
CA VAL A 45 -23.48 5.49 9.58
C VAL A 45 -22.91 4.15 9.08
N TYR A 46 -21.72 3.76 9.54
CA TYR A 46 -21.02 2.57 9.02
C TYR A 46 -21.47 1.25 9.64
N ALA A 47 -21.73 1.27 10.95
CA ALA A 47 -21.96 0.04 11.71
C ALA A 47 -23.16 -0.78 11.19
N PRO A 48 -24.33 -0.17 10.89
CA PRO A 48 -25.47 -0.93 10.35
C PRO A 48 -25.16 -1.55 8.99
N VAL A 49 -24.55 -0.78 8.08
CA VAL A 49 -24.24 -1.24 6.71
C VAL A 49 -23.27 -2.42 6.76
N LEU A 50 -22.19 -2.32 7.55
CA LEU A 50 -21.22 -3.39 7.72
C LEU A 50 -21.81 -4.62 8.42
N ALA A 51 -22.72 -4.44 9.38
CA ALA A 51 -23.49 -5.54 9.97
C ALA A 51 -24.44 -6.21 8.97
N GLY A 52 -24.94 -5.48 7.97
CA GLY A 52 -25.68 -6.06 6.84
C GLY A 52 -24.77 -6.87 5.92
N LEU A 53 -23.59 -6.34 5.59
CA LEU A 53 -22.60 -7.00 4.74
C LEU A 53 -22.01 -8.26 5.36
N SER A 54 -21.85 -8.32 6.68
CA SER A 54 -21.34 -9.51 7.37
C SER A 54 -22.21 -10.76 7.20
N LYS A 55 -23.47 -10.59 6.78
CA LYS A 55 -24.37 -11.70 6.43
C LYS A 55 -24.19 -12.21 5.00
N ALA A 56 -23.47 -11.48 4.14
CA ALA A 56 -23.21 -11.88 2.77
C ALA A 56 -22.06 -12.91 2.73
N THR A 57 -22.42 -14.20 2.70
CA THR A 57 -21.47 -15.32 2.80
C THR A 57 -20.51 -15.47 1.61
N GLN A 58 -20.81 -14.82 0.48
CA GLN A 58 -19.98 -14.84 -0.73
C GLN A 58 -19.13 -13.57 -0.88
N LEU A 59 -19.19 -12.63 0.06
CA LEU A 59 -18.49 -11.36 -0.04
C LEU A 59 -16.98 -11.57 0.12
N GLN A 60 -16.23 -11.24 -0.94
CA GLN A 60 -14.78 -11.43 -1.03
C GLN A 60 -14.03 -10.09 -1.14
N ARG A 61 -14.69 -9.04 -1.64
CA ARG A 61 -14.12 -7.71 -1.77
C ARG A 61 -15.00 -6.64 -1.12
N LEU A 62 -14.37 -5.79 -0.32
CA LEU A 62 -15.00 -4.61 0.25
C LEU A 62 -14.08 -3.40 0.06
N GLU A 63 -14.63 -2.34 -0.53
CA GLU A 63 -13.96 -1.04 -0.64
C GLU A 63 -14.78 0.00 0.11
N ILE A 64 -14.12 0.77 0.97
CA ILE A 64 -14.70 1.91 1.68
C ILE A 64 -13.84 3.12 1.36
N THR A 65 -14.40 4.04 0.58
CA THR A 65 -13.68 5.21 0.06
C THR A 65 -14.43 6.50 0.37
N ASN A 66 -13.73 7.62 0.21
CA ASN A 66 -14.31 8.94 0.31
C ASN A 66 -14.29 9.60 -1.06
N LYS A 67 -15.46 9.86 -1.64
CA LYS A 67 -15.56 10.34 -3.04
C LYS A 67 -15.25 11.83 -3.18
N ASP A 68 -15.42 12.60 -2.11
CA ASP A 68 -15.22 14.06 -2.12
C ASP A 68 -13.85 14.46 -1.55
N ALA A 69 -13.02 13.48 -1.21
CA ALA A 69 -11.65 13.77 -0.82
C ALA A 69 -10.85 14.34 -2.00
N PRO A 70 -9.89 15.25 -1.74
CA PRO A 70 -9.08 15.84 -2.80
C PRO A 70 -8.42 14.72 -3.61
N THR A 71 -8.64 14.73 -4.92
CA THR A 71 -8.04 13.76 -5.83
C THR A 71 -6.52 13.85 -5.79
N SER A 72 -5.86 12.71 -5.94
CA SER A 72 -4.40 12.53 -5.86
C SER A 72 -3.56 13.51 -6.71
N ALA A 73 -4.17 14.17 -7.71
CA ALA A 73 -3.56 15.19 -8.55
C ALA A 73 -3.22 16.51 -7.82
N SER A 74 -3.83 16.80 -6.67
CA SER A 74 -3.52 18.01 -5.89
C SER A 74 -2.40 17.83 -4.85
N LEU A 75 -1.83 16.61 -4.73
CA LEU A 75 -0.78 16.27 -3.76
C LEU A 75 0.64 16.46 -4.31
N ASP A 76 0.81 16.94 -5.54
CA ASP A 76 2.14 17.15 -6.15
C ASP A 76 2.88 18.40 -5.62
N THR A 77 2.21 19.26 -4.85
CA THR A 77 2.81 20.46 -4.23
C THR A 77 3.12 20.32 -2.73
N VAL A 78 2.76 19.19 -2.10
CA VAL A 78 2.95 19.01 -0.65
C VAL A 78 4.06 18.01 -0.41
N ALA A 79 5.26 18.52 -0.13
CA ALA A 79 6.42 17.76 0.34
C ALA A 79 6.24 17.17 1.76
N GLU A 80 5.02 17.17 2.26
CA GLU A 80 4.69 16.76 3.61
C GLU A 80 3.54 15.76 3.45
N GLY A 81 3.61 14.65 4.18
CA GLY A 81 2.41 13.86 4.45
C GLY A 81 1.33 14.76 5.07
N PRO A 82 0.21 14.20 5.53
CA PRO A 82 -0.74 15.02 6.28
C PRO A 82 -0.05 15.82 7.39
N GLN A 83 -0.07 17.15 7.23
CA GLN A 83 0.66 18.10 8.07
C GLN A 83 0.10 18.09 9.49
N PRO A 84 0.94 18.16 10.54
CA PRO A 84 0.44 18.39 11.90
C PRO A 84 -0.29 19.74 11.94
N GLY A 85 -1.63 19.71 11.95
CA GLY A 85 -2.48 20.90 11.93
C GLY A 85 -3.48 20.97 10.77
N GLN A 86 -3.40 20.08 9.77
CA GLN A 86 -4.56 19.84 8.91
C GLN A 86 -5.57 19.02 9.72
N GLU A 87 -6.81 19.52 9.80
CA GLU A 87 -7.87 18.93 10.61
C GLU A 87 -7.98 17.42 10.34
N ARG A 88 -8.16 16.66 11.42
CA ARG A 88 -8.33 15.20 11.43
C ARG A 88 -9.57 14.83 10.61
N PHE A 89 -9.48 14.81 9.29
CA PHE A 89 -10.59 14.52 8.37
C PHE A 89 -10.83 13.00 8.18
N GLY A 90 -10.41 12.19 9.14
CA GLY A 90 -10.71 10.76 9.16
C GLY A 90 -11.57 10.44 10.37
N PRO A 91 -12.72 9.76 10.22
CA PRO A 91 -13.49 9.31 11.38
C PRO A 91 -12.56 8.49 12.29
N SER A 92 -12.44 8.91 13.55
CA SER A 92 -11.87 8.07 14.60
C SER A 92 -12.89 6.97 14.87
N LEU A 93 -12.81 5.86 14.14
CA LEU A 93 -13.74 4.74 14.33
C LEU A 93 -13.46 4.06 15.68
N PRO A 94 -14.38 4.02 16.64
CA PRO A 94 -14.38 2.99 17.66
C PRO A 94 -15.05 1.73 17.09
N PHE A 95 -14.25 0.67 17.01
CA PHE A 95 -14.57 -0.74 17.23
C PHE A 95 -15.80 -1.42 16.53
N ALA A 96 -15.45 -2.43 15.72
CA ALA A 96 -16.03 -3.79 15.71
C ALA A 96 -17.04 -4.31 14.66
N PRO A 97 -17.36 -3.72 13.49
CA PRO A 97 -18.30 -4.38 12.59
C PRO A 97 -17.65 -5.36 11.59
N PHE A 98 -16.33 -5.56 11.64
CA PHE A 98 -15.65 -6.47 10.71
C PHE A 98 -15.63 -7.94 11.17
N GLY A 99 -16.08 -8.25 12.39
CA GLY A 99 -16.00 -9.61 12.96
C GLY A 99 -16.71 -10.70 12.15
N GLY A 100 -17.67 -10.35 11.30
CA GLY A 100 -18.36 -11.29 10.40
C GLY A 100 -17.88 -11.23 8.94
N LEU A 101 -16.83 -10.49 8.62
CA LEU A 101 -16.28 -10.34 7.27
C LEU A 101 -15.03 -11.22 7.04
N ALA A 102 -14.96 -12.37 7.72
CA ALA A 102 -13.80 -13.26 7.70
C ALA A 102 -13.48 -13.89 6.32
N ALA A 103 -14.46 -13.89 5.40
CA ALA A 103 -14.30 -14.43 4.05
C ALA A 103 -13.65 -13.44 3.06
N LEU A 104 -13.40 -12.18 3.48
CA LEU A 104 -12.78 -11.18 2.62
C LEU A 104 -11.36 -11.60 2.21
N GLN A 105 -11.08 -11.44 0.92
CA GLN A 105 -9.76 -11.62 0.31
C GLN A 105 -9.11 -10.29 -0.04
N SER A 106 -9.93 -9.24 -0.24
CA SER A 106 -9.49 -7.90 -0.62
C SER A 106 -10.28 -6.84 0.15
N LEU A 107 -9.56 -5.97 0.86
CA LEU A 107 -10.12 -4.88 1.65
C LEU A 107 -9.42 -3.58 1.29
N LYS A 108 -10.19 -2.54 0.99
CA LYS A 108 -9.70 -1.19 0.77
C LYS A 108 -10.38 -0.22 1.72
N LEU A 109 -9.58 0.54 2.46
CA LEU A 109 -10.00 1.55 3.43
C LEU A 109 -9.17 2.82 3.19
N GLU A 110 -9.79 3.87 2.63
CA GLU A 110 -9.11 5.17 2.44
C GLU A 110 -9.64 6.22 3.42
N TYR A 111 -8.80 7.19 3.78
CA TYR A 111 -9.13 8.32 4.66
C TYR A 111 -9.48 7.94 6.10
N PHE A 112 -8.93 6.83 6.60
CA PHE A 112 -9.07 6.44 8.01
C PHE A 112 -7.90 6.97 8.85
N SER A 113 -8.15 7.27 10.13
CA SER A 113 -7.09 7.65 11.08
C SER A 113 -6.51 6.45 11.83
N GLU A 114 -7.27 5.36 11.94
CA GLU A 114 -6.89 4.14 12.64
C GLU A 114 -7.30 2.90 11.84
N ILE A 115 -6.57 1.80 12.04
CA ILE A 115 -6.91 0.51 11.44
C ILE A 115 -7.93 -0.19 12.35
N PRO A 116 -9.12 -0.56 11.85
CA PRO A 116 -10.06 -1.35 12.64
C PRO A 116 -9.45 -2.72 12.98
N SER A 117 -9.97 -3.42 13.99
CA SER A 117 -9.50 -4.78 14.27
C SER A 117 -9.76 -5.71 13.07
N LEU A 118 -8.69 -6.29 12.51
CA LEU A 118 -8.71 -7.20 11.37
C LEU A 118 -8.41 -8.66 11.75
N ALA A 119 -8.31 -8.98 13.06
CA ALA A 119 -7.82 -10.28 13.56
C ALA A 119 -8.56 -11.51 13.01
N HIS A 120 -9.82 -11.36 12.59
CA HIS A 120 -10.62 -12.46 12.03
C HIS A 120 -10.51 -12.63 10.50
N MET A 121 -9.81 -11.73 9.80
CA MET A 121 -9.68 -11.76 8.33
C MET A 121 -8.49 -12.61 7.87
N GLN A 122 -8.45 -13.87 8.28
CA GLN A 122 -7.32 -14.78 8.01
C GLN A 122 -7.13 -15.14 6.52
N LEU A 123 -8.16 -14.89 5.70
CA LEU A 123 -8.14 -15.10 4.25
C LEU A 123 -7.76 -13.84 3.46
N LEU A 124 -7.48 -12.73 4.15
CA LEU A 124 -7.16 -11.47 3.48
C LEU A 124 -5.80 -11.56 2.79
N THR A 125 -5.82 -11.40 1.47
CA THR A 125 -4.61 -11.43 0.62
C THR A 125 -4.22 -10.04 0.12
N GLU A 126 -5.16 -9.10 0.08
CA GLU A 126 -4.95 -7.74 -0.41
C GLU A 126 -5.53 -6.73 0.58
N LEU A 127 -4.71 -5.76 0.97
CA LEU A 127 -5.11 -4.69 1.86
C LEU A 127 -4.59 -3.36 1.33
N ASP A 128 -5.52 -2.44 1.04
CA ASP A 128 -5.23 -1.08 0.64
C ASP A 128 -5.69 -0.12 1.74
N LEU A 129 -4.72 0.52 2.40
CA LEU A 129 -4.92 1.53 3.43
C LEU A 129 -4.38 2.89 2.97
N SER A 130 -4.21 3.08 1.67
CA SER A 130 -3.63 4.31 1.13
C SER A 130 -4.48 5.55 1.43
N HIS A 131 -3.86 6.72 1.33
CA HIS A 131 -4.52 8.00 1.55
C HIS A 131 -5.20 8.11 2.91
N SER A 132 -4.61 7.51 3.94
CA SER A 132 -5.13 7.44 5.30
C SER A 132 -4.15 8.09 6.29
N TRP A 133 -4.65 8.59 7.42
CA TRP A 133 -3.84 9.17 8.52
C TRP A 133 -3.26 8.13 9.47
N ILE A 134 -3.14 6.88 9.04
CA ILE A 134 -2.64 5.77 9.84
C ILE A 134 -1.17 6.00 10.18
N GLN A 135 -0.84 5.89 11.48
CA GLN A 135 0.53 5.96 11.99
C GLN A 135 1.04 4.61 12.50
N HIS A 136 0.15 3.81 13.07
CA HIS A 136 0.46 2.52 13.69
C HIS A 136 -0.18 1.38 12.90
N VAL A 137 0.63 0.36 12.58
CA VAL A 137 0.21 -0.81 11.80
C VAL A 137 0.23 -2.10 12.61
N SER A 138 0.29 -2.03 13.95
CA SER A 138 0.29 -3.21 14.83
C SER A 138 -0.97 -4.08 14.69
N ALA A 139 -2.09 -3.50 14.27
CA ALA A 139 -3.33 -4.22 13.96
C ALA A 139 -3.19 -5.19 12.77
N LEU A 140 -2.09 -5.12 12.01
CA LEU A 140 -1.83 -6.00 10.88
C LEU A 140 -1.05 -7.27 11.26
N ASN A 141 -0.58 -7.39 12.51
CA ASN A 141 0.31 -8.49 12.94
C ASN A 141 -0.26 -9.90 12.69
N ASP A 142 -1.59 -10.04 12.71
CA ASP A 142 -2.26 -11.34 12.53
C ASP A 142 -2.52 -11.70 11.05
N LEU A 143 -2.23 -10.80 10.11
CA LEU A 143 -2.55 -10.96 8.68
C LEU A 143 -1.42 -11.68 7.92
N THR A 144 -1.12 -12.91 8.32
CA THR A 144 0.03 -13.69 7.83
C THR A 144 -0.11 -14.14 6.35
N SER A 145 -1.34 -14.20 5.83
CA SER A 145 -1.68 -14.58 4.45
C SER A 145 -1.56 -13.44 3.44
N LEU A 146 -1.21 -12.23 3.89
CA LEU A 146 -1.30 -11.02 3.08
C LEU A 146 -0.21 -11.02 2.00
N ARG A 147 -0.62 -10.79 0.75
CA ARG A 147 0.24 -10.81 -0.45
C ARG A 147 0.47 -9.42 -1.03
N ARG A 148 -0.51 -8.52 -0.88
CA ARG A 148 -0.43 -7.14 -1.39
C ARG A 148 -0.82 -6.15 -0.32
N LEU A 149 0.09 -5.24 0.00
CA LEU A 149 -0.14 -4.19 0.99
C LEU A 149 0.17 -2.82 0.41
N ASN A 150 -0.83 -1.94 0.45
CA ASN A 150 -0.66 -0.54 0.08
C ASN A 150 -0.85 0.36 1.32
N LEU A 151 0.24 0.99 1.76
CA LEU A 151 0.28 1.99 2.83
C LEU A 151 0.73 3.36 2.27
N SER A 152 0.55 3.60 0.97
CA SER A 152 1.00 4.83 0.35
C SER A 152 0.21 6.05 0.81
N SER A 153 0.87 7.20 0.89
CA SER A 153 0.29 8.45 1.39
C SER A 153 -0.31 8.29 2.80
N THR A 154 0.43 7.60 3.68
CA THR A 154 0.10 7.46 5.11
C THR A 154 1.17 8.07 6.00
N ALA A 155 0.89 8.20 7.30
CA ALA A 155 1.85 8.70 8.28
C ALA A 155 2.66 7.56 8.96
N VAL A 156 2.63 6.35 8.39
CA VAL A 156 3.35 5.19 8.94
C VAL A 156 4.85 5.43 8.89
N SER A 157 5.51 5.19 10.02
CA SER A 157 6.97 5.28 10.16
C SER A 157 7.61 3.98 10.66
N ASP A 158 6.89 3.23 11.52
CA ASP A 158 7.26 1.91 11.99
C ASP A 158 6.50 0.83 11.20
N VAL A 159 7.24 -0.03 10.52
CA VAL A 159 6.72 -1.15 9.72
C VAL A 159 7.12 -2.52 10.31
N SER A 160 7.42 -2.59 11.61
CA SER A 160 7.77 -3.83 12.31
C SER A 160 6.73 -4.94 12.16
N ALA A 161 5.46 -4.60 11.97
CA ALA A 161 4.38 -5.55 11.68
C ALA A 161 4.65 -6.43 10.44
N LEU A 162 5.43 -5.93 9.46
CA LEU A 162 5.75 -6.68 8.23
C LEU A 162 6.58 -7.94 8.50
N LEU A 163 7.24 -8.05 9.66
CA LEU A 163 7.95 -9.27 10.08
C LEU A 163 7.03 -10.50 10.14
N GLN A 164 5.72 -10.29 10.31
CA GLN A 164 4.72 -11.36 10.40
C GLN A 164 4.08 -11.71 9.04
N MET A 165 4.54 -11.12 7.93
CA MET A 165 3.90 -11.25 6.62
C MET A 165 4.84 -11.87 5.56
N PRO A 166 5.37 -13.09 5.78
CA PRO A 166 6.34 -13.71 4.87
C PRO A 166 5.79 -13.97 3.46
N SER A 167 4.46 -13.94 3.30
CA SER A 167 3.75 -14.15 2.03
C SER A 167 3.65 -12.90 1.15
N LEU A 168 4.16 -11.74 1.61
CA LEU A 168 4.09 -10.50 0.84
C LEU A 168 4.84 -10.59 -0.49
N VAL A 169 4.17 -10.13 -1.54
CA VAL A 169 4.66 -10.09 -2.92
C VAL A 169 4.74 -8.65 -3.42
N GLU A 170 3.77 -7.81 -3.03
CA GLU A 170 3.72 -6.41 -3.43
C GLU A 170 3.56 -5.50 -2.21
N LEU A 171 4.45 -4.53 -2.06
CA LEU A 171 4.43 -3.56 -0.96
C LEU A 171 4.60 -2.14 -1.50
N ASN A 172 3.65 -1.27 -1.20
CA ASN A 172 3.72 0.14 -1.54
C ASN A 172 3.77 1.02 -0.28
N LEU A 173 4.91 1.67 -0.06
CA LEU A 173 5.15 2.62 1.03
C LEU A 173 5.36 4.05 0.50
N THR A 174 4.94 4.33 -0.74
CA THR A 174 5.14 5.63 -1.39
C THR A 174 4.58 6.77 -0.54
N ARG A 175 5.31 7.88 -0.38
CA ARG A 175 4.87 9.04 0.44
C ARG A 175 4.47 8.64 1.87
N SER A 176 5.23 7.75 2.51
CA SER A 176 5.12 7.42 3.94
C SER A 176 6.28 8.01 4.75
N ALA A 177 6.16 8.00 6.08
CA ALA A 177 7.19 8.47 7.00
C ALA A 177 8.27 7.40 7.31
N VAL A 178 8.31 6.30 6.54
CA VAL A 178 9.26 5.21 6.73
C VAL A 178 10.68 5.68 6.43
N SER A 179 11.61 5.32 7.32
CA SER A 179 13.05 5.56 7.16
C SER A 179 13.88 4.30 7.39
N CYS A 180 13.36 3.33 8.15
CA CYS A 180 13.99 2.04 8.42
C CYS A 180 13.18 0.92 7.77
N ILE A 181 13.85 0.11 6.94
CA ILE A 181 13.24 -1.02 6.22
C ILE A 181 13.81 -2.38 6.66
N ARG A 182 14.43 -2.47 7.85
CA ARG A 182 14.89 -3.76 8.41
C ARG A 182 13.80 -4.85 8.46
N PRO A 183 12.53 -4.54 8.79
CA PRO A 183 11.46 -5.54 8.78
C PRO A 183 11.23 -6.25 7.44
N LEU A 184 11.79 -5.74 6.33
CA LEU A 184 11.62 -6.32 5.00
C LEU A 184 12.59 -7.49 4.74
N GLU A 185 13.66 -7.67 5.52
CA GLU A 185 14.78 -8.59 5.22
C GLU A 185 14.35 -10.05 4.98
N ASN A 186 13.24 -10.50 5.56
CA ASN A 186 12.74 -11.88 5.43
C ASN A 186 11.60 -12.03 4.41
N LEU A 187 11.24 -10.97 3.69
CA LEU A 187 10.18 -10.99 2.67
C LEU A 187 10.70 -11.57 1.34
N ILE A 188 11.25 -12.78 1.37
CA ILE A 188 11.94 -13.41 0.23
C ILE A 188 11.09 -13.57 -1.04
N GLY A 189 9.75 -13.52 -0.88
CA GLY A 189 8.77 -13.56 -1.98
C GLY A 189 8.41 -12.18 -2.56
N LEU A 190 8.94 -11.08 -2.01
CA LEU A 190 8.63 -9.73 -2.44
C LEU A 190 9.18 -9.46 -3.85
N THR A 191 8.29 -9.20 -4.80
CA THR A 191 8.65 -8.92 -6.20
C THR A 191 8.53 -7.44 -6.55
N ASN A 192 7.63 -6.71 -5.88
CA ASN A 192 7.37 -5.30 -6.17
C ASN A 192 7.43 -4.48 -4.90
N LEU A 193 8.31 -3.48 -4.89
CA LEU A 193 8.48 -2.57 -3.77
C LEU A 193 8.51 -1.12 -4.26
N SER A 194 7.68 -0.26 -3.68
CA SER A 194 7.80 1.18 -3.83
C SER A 194 8.14 1.84 -2.50
N LEU A 195 9.28 2.52 -2.47
CA LEU A 195 9.77 3.40 -1.40
C LEU A 195 9.87 4.85 -1.88
N SER A 196 9.16 5.20 -2.97
CA SER A 196 9.19 6.55 -3.52
C SER A 196 8.74 7.59 -2.50
N ARG A 197 9.44 8.73 -2.45
CA ARG A 197 9.14 9.85 -1.52
C ARG A 197 9.09 9.40 -0.04
N THR A 198 9.98 8.50 0.35
CA THR A 198 10.23 8.13 1.76
C THR A 198 11.56 8.72 2.24
N SER A 199 11.85 8.58 3.55
CA SER A 199 13.13 9.00 4.12
C SER A 199 14.16 7.87 4.18
N VAL A 200 13.95 6.77 3.46
CA VAL A 200 14.88 5.63 3.41
C VAL A 200 16.19 6.04 2.74
N SER A 201 17.30 5.63 3.36
CA SER A 201 18.66 5.82 2.85
C SER A 201 19.51 4.54 2.85
N ASP A 202 19.24 3.61 3.78
CA ASP A 202 19.92 2.32 3.89
C ASP A 202 19.11 1.22 3.19
N LEU A 203 19.71 0.63 2.15
CA LEU A 203 19.12 -0.46 1.38
C LEU A 203 19.63 -1.84 1.81
N GLN A 204 20.46 -1.96 2.85
CA GLN A 204 21.01 -3.25 3.27
C GLN A 204 19.96 -4.37 3.42
N PRO A 205 18.76 -4.13 3.97
CA PRO A 205 17.72 -5.17 4.07
C PRO A 205 17.26 -5.74 2.73
N LEU A 206 17.42 -5.00 1.62
CA LEU A 206 17.03 -5.47 0.28
C LEU A 206 18.03 -6.49 -0.31
N SER A 207 19.22 -6.63 0.28
CA SER A 207 20.21 -7.63 -0.17
C SER A 207 19.75 -9.08 0.07
N GLU A 208 18.75 -9.27 0.94
CA GLU A 208 18.15 -10.56 1.27
C GLU A 208 16.89 -10.87 0.42
N LEU A 209 16.57 -10.05 -0.59
CA LEU A 209 15.35 -10.17 -1.41
C LEU A 209 15.66 -10.63 -2.85
N PRO A 210 15.93 -11.93 -3.08
CA PRO A 210 16.37 -12.44 -4.38
C PRO A 210 15.27 -12.40 -5.46
N SER A 211 14.01 -12.25 -5.06
CA SER A 211 12.84 -12.24 -5.95
C SER A 211 12.44 -10.83 -6.41
N LEU A 212 13.12 -9.78 -5.94
CA LEU A 212 12.75 -8.41 -6.24
C LEU A 212 12.89 -8.13 -7.74
N GLY A 213 11.77 -7.85 -8.40
CA GLY A 213 11.67 -7.62 -9.85
C GLY A 213 11.44 -6.15 -10.22
N SER A 214 10.78 -5.39 -9.35
CA SER A 214 10.51 -3.96 -9.56
C SER A 214 10.76 -3.18 -8.27
N LEU A 215 11.59 -2.13 -8.37
CA LEU A 215 11.91 -1.26 -7.25
C LEU A 215 11.79 0.22 -7.63
N ASP A 216 10.99 0.98 -6.88
CA ASP A 216 10.93 2.44 -6.98
C ASP A 216 11.53 3.11 -5.74
N LEU A 217 12.62 3.85 -5.93
CA LEU A 217 13.33 4.64 -4.92
C LEU A 217 13.23 6.14 -5.22
N SER A 218 12.38 6.57 -6.14
CA SER A 218 12.34 7.96 -6.59
C SER A 218 12.09 8.94 -5.45
N CYS A 219 12.75 10.10 -5.48
CA CYS A 219 12.64 11.13 -4.45
C CYS A 219 12.94 10.60 -3.03
N SER A 220 13.78 9.56 -2.87
CA SER A 220 14.25 9.05 -1.58
C SER A 220 15.64 9.60 -1.22
N ARG A 221 16.18 9.20 -0.07
CA ARG A 221 17.49 9.65 0.44
C ARG A 221 18.62 8.66 0.16
N VAL A 222 18.41 7.71 -0.74
CA VAL A 222 19.40 6.69 -1.09
C VAL A 222 20.60 7.30 -1.81
N THR A 223 21.79 6.81 -1.45
CA THR A 223 23.07 7.16 -2.08
C THR A 223 23.85 5.95 -2.59
N ASP A 224 23.54 4.74 -2.12
CA ASP A 224 24.29 3.52 -2.39
C ASP A 224 23.39 2.41 -2.92
N LEU A 225 23.76 1.86 -4.07
CA LEU A 225 23.06 0.79 -4.77
C LEU A 225 23.70 -0.60 -4.56
N ARG A 226 24.85 -0.70 -3.87
CA ARG A 226 25.54 -1.98 -3.64
C ARG A 226 24.65 -3.06 -3.02
N PRO A 227 23.74 -2.76 -2.06
CA PRO A 227 22.84 -3.78 -1.52
C PRO A 227 21.95 -4.47 -2.57
N LEU A 228 21.71 -3.85 -3.72
CA LEU A 228 20.86 -4.45 -4.77
C LEU A 228 21.58 -5.55 -5.56
N ALA A 229 22.89 -5.77 -5.39
CA ALA A 229 23.65 -6.71 -6.21
C ALA A 229 23.10 -8.16 -6.21
N ALA A 230 22.36 -8.55 -5.17
CA ALA A 230 21.71 -9.86 -5.06
C ALA A 230 20.34 -9.96 -5.78
N ALA A 231 19.70 -8.83 -6.11
CA ALA A 231 18.39 -8.77 -6.74
C ALA A 231 18.48 -9.06 -8.26
N ARG A 232 18.94 -10.26 -8.63
CA ARG A 232 19.22 -10.64 -10.03
C ARG A 232 17.99 -10.69 -10.92
N GLN A 233 16.79 -10.70 -10.33
CA GLN A 233 15.51 -10.64 -11.05
C GLN A 233 15.03 -9.21 -11.30
N LEU A 234 15.72 -8.18 -10.78
CA LEU A 234 15.31 -6.79 -10.88
C LEU A 234 15.34 -6.34 -12.34
N SER A 235 14.16 -6.15 -12.93
CA SER A 235 13.96 -5.72 -14.32
C SER A 235 13.63 -4.24 -14.43
N PHE A 236 13.05 -3.64 -13.39
CA PHE A 236 12.72 -2.22 -13.32
C PHE A 236 13.32 -1.58 -12.07
N LEU A 237 14.06 -0.49 -12.26
CA LEU A 237 14.60 0.35 -11.19
C LEU A 237 14.34 1.83 -11.48
N ASN A 238 13.67 2.51 -10.55
CA ASN A 238 13.53 3.96 -10.57
C ASN A 238 14.36 4.58 -9.43
N ILE A 239 15.36 5.38 -9.80
CA ILE A 239 16.22 6.14 -8.88
C ILE A 239 16.12 7.64 -9.14
N MET A 240 15.06 8.10 -9.81
CA MET A 240 14.85 9.51 -10.12
C MET A 240 14.91 10.38 -8.86
N GLU A 241 15.49 11.58 -8.94
CA GLU A 241 15.55 12.52 -7.82
C GLU A 241 16.16 11.91 -6.53
N THR A 242 17.16 11.04 -6.68
CA THR A 242 17.96 10.52 -5.56
C THR A 242 19.36 11.14 -5.53
N TYR A 243 20.13 10.83 -4.49
CA TYR A 243 21.50 11.32 -4.32
C TYR A 243 22.57 10.34 -4.84
N ILE A 244 22.17 9.35 -5.63
CA ILE A 244 23.07 8.36 -6.22
C ILE A 244 24.00 9.02 -7.23
N SER A 245 25.30 8.75 -7.09
CA SER A 245 26.35 9.26 -7.98
C SER A 245 27.05 8.18 -8.82
N SER A 246 26.89 6.90 -8.47
CA SER A 246 27.48 5.77 -9.21
C SER A 246 26.43 4.70 -9.49
N VAL A 247 26.44 4.21 -10.73
CA VAL A 247 25.63 3.10 -11.21
C VAL A 247 26.45 1.83 -11.46
N GLU A 248 27.73 1.82 -11.08
CA GLU A 248 28.58 0.62 -11.14
C GLU A 248 27.94 -0.62 -10.48
N PRO A 249 27.28 -0.52 -9.31
CA PRO A 249 26.62 -1.67 -8.69
C PRO A 249 25.54 -2.33 -9.56
N LEU A 250 24.93 -1.59 -10.50
CA LEU A 250 23.90 -2.12 -11.38
C LEU A 250 24.45 -3.15 -12.38
N MET A 251 25.77 -3.22 -12.59
CA MET A 251 26.39 -4.22 -13.46
C MET A 251 26.15 -5.67 -13.02
N ALA A 252 25.77 -5.89 -11.76
CA ALA A 252 25.36 -7.20 -11.23
C ALA A 252 23.93 -7.60 -11.64
N LEU A 253 23.10 -6.63 -12.02
CA LEU A 253 21.68 -6.82 -12.36
C LEU A 253 21.51 -7.23 -13.82
N THR A 254 21.72 -8.52 -14.09
CA THR A 254 21.68 -9.05 -15.46
C THR A 254 20.29 -9.03 -16.10
N ALA A 255 19.22 -8.96 -15.30
CA ALA A 255 17.84 -8.88 -15.79
C ALA A 255 17.32 -7.44 -15.95
N LEU A 256 18.12 -6.40 -15.65
CA LEU A 256 17.66 -5.02 -15.67
C LEU A 256 17.32 -4.56 -17.09
N GLN A 257 16.06 -4.20 -17.33
CA GLN A 257 15.53 -3.78 -18.63
C GLN A 257 15.23 -2.28 -18.67
N SER A 258 14.81 -1.71 -17.53
CA SER A 258 14.41 -0.31 -17.44
C SER A 258 15.04 0.35 -16.22
N LEU A 259 15.76 1.45 -16.47
CA LEU A 259 16.34 2.31 -15.45
C LEU A 259 15.85 3.75 -15.67
N VAL A 260 15.21 4.32 -14.64
CA VAL A 260 14.86 5.74 -14.61
C VAL A 260 15.83 6.45 -13.66
N ALA A 261 16.69 7.32 -14.20
CA ALA A 261 17.75 7.99 -13.44
C ALA A 261 17.79 9.53 -13.65
N ALA A 262 16.64 10.12 -13.98
CA ALA A 262 16.51 11.56 -14.14
C ALA A 262 16.79 12.29 -12.81
N THR A 263 17.42 13.47 -12.89
CA THR A 263 17.69 14.32 -11.70
C THR A 263 18.49 13.58 -10.61
N THR A 264 19.43 12.72 -11.01
CA THR A 264 20.42 12.08 -10.12
C THR A 264 21.77 12.79 -10.17
N ARG A 265 22.78 12.30 -9.44
CA ARG A 265 24.17 12.77 -9.48
C ARG A 265 25.08 11.88 -10.33
N VAL A 266 24.50 10.97 -11.11
CA VAL A 266 25.26 10.04 -11.95
C VAL A 266 25.89 10.80 -13.12
N ALA A 267 27.22 10.81 -13.17
CA ALA A 267 27.98 11.44 -14.25
C ALA A 267 28.64 10.40 -15.18
N ASP A 268 28.97 9.22 -14.66
CA ASP A 268 29.57 8.13 -15.42
C ASP A 268 28.51 7.12 -15.86
N LEU A 269 28.35 6.97 -17.17
CA LEU A 269 27.41 6.04 -17.80
C LEU A 269 28.11 4.83 -18.43
N GLU A 270 29.44 4.72 -18.34
CA GLU A 270 30.20 3.58 -18.85
C GLU A 270 29.70 2.23 -18.31
N PRO A 271 29.32 2.08 -17.02
CA PRO A 271 28.73 0.84 -16.53
C PRO A 271 27.49 0.39 -17.32
N LEU A 272 26.62 1.33 -17.72
CA LEU A 272 25.40 1.06 -18.47
C LEU A 272 25.72 0.65 -19.93
N PHE A 273 26.72 1.29 -20.55
CA PHE A 273 27.19 0.88 -21.88
C PHE A 273 27.73 -0.56 -21.88
N GLN A 274 28.45 -0.95 -20.83
CA GLN A 274 28.98 -2.31 -20.68
C GLN A 274 27.86 -3.35 -20.48
N MET A 275 26.81 -3.00 -19.72
CA MET A 275 25.62 -3.85 -19.56
C MET A 275 24.92 -4.09 -20.91
N SER A 276 24.71 -3.04 -21.72
CA SER A 276 24.08 -3.16 -23.03
C SER A 276 24.86 -4.07 -23.99
N LYS A 277 26.21 -3.98 -23.99
CA LYS A 277 27.07 -4.84 -24.81
C LYS A 277 26.99 -6.32 -24.40
N ARG A 278 26.82 -6.62 -23.11
CA ARG A 278 26.68 -8.00 -22.61
C ARG A 278 25.37 -8.63 -23.06
N SER A 279 24.27 -7.90 -22.96
CA SER A 279 22.94 -8.38 -23.39
C SER A 279 22.93 -8.79 -24.87
N ARG A 280 23.49 -7.97 -25.77
CA ARG A 280 23.59 -8.26 -27.22
C ARG A 280 24.49 -9.43 -27.61
N ARG A 281 25.33 -9.94 -26.70
CA ARG A 281 26.19 -11.11 -26.95
C ARG A 281 25.52 -12.43 -26.54
N GLN A 282 24.37 -12.36 -25.87
CA GLN A 282 23.63 -13.51 -25.36
C GLN A 282 22.37 -13.84 -26.19
N GLU A 283 21.99 -12.95 -27.14
CA GLU A 283 20.96 -13.14 -28.17
C GLU A 283 21.58 -13.66 -29.48
#